data_AF-A0A3D5BA83-F1
#
_entry.id   AF-A0A3D5BA83-F1
#
_cell.length_a   1.000
_cell.length_b   1.000
_cell.length_c   1.000
_cell.angle_alpha   90.00
_cell.angle_beta   90.00
_cell.angle_gamma   90.00
#
_symmetry.space_group_name_H-M   'P 1'
#
loop_
_entity.id
_entity.type
_entity.pdbx_description
1 polymer ?
#
loop_
_entity_poly.entity_id
_entity_poly.type
_entity_poly.pdbx_seq_one_letter_code
_entity_poly.pdbx_strand_id
1 'polypeptide(L)'
;MNSPLLEPITIEEARTWYQDADPVHDFDHVLRVYRIAERLAVAEGADLEIVRAAALLHDSVGSAPGGEGSARAEHHIASAEFAGEVLTQKGWPEDRIRAVQHCIRGHRFRGKEDK
;
A
#
# COMPACT_ATOMS: atom_id res chain seq x y z
N MET A 1 29.57 9.06 1.43
CA MET A 1 28.23 9.51 1.03
C MET A 1 27.25 8.60 1.74
N ASN A 2 26.77 9.00 2.92
CA ASN A 2 25.73 8.26 3.61
C ASN A 2 24.44 8.52 2.83
N SER A 3 23.96 7.53 2.08
CA SER A 3 22.56 7.53 1.67
C SER A 3 21.73 7.72 2.94
N PRO A 4 20.76 8.66 2.97
CA PRO A 4 19.78 8.66 4.05
C PRO A 4 19.19 7.26 4.08
N LEU A 5 19.29 6.59 5.24
CA LEU A 5 18.69 5.29 5.45
C LEU A 5 17.20 5.50 5.26
N LEU A 6 16.66 5.09 4.11
CA LEU A 6 15.22 5.03 3.89
C LEU A 6 14.69 4.11 4.97
N GLU A 7 13.84 4.61 5.86
CA GLU A 7 13.21 3.74 6.83
C GLU A 7 12.17 2.89 6.11
N PRO A 8 12.35 1.57 6.04
CA PRO A 8 11.35 0.69 5.44
C PRO A 8 10.12 0.63 6.34
N ILE A 9 8.96 0.39 5.74
CA ILE A 9 7.74 0.07 6.49
C ILE A 9 7.85 -1.37 6.99
N THR A 10 7.68 -1.57 8.29
CA THR A 10 7.65 -2.91 8.89
C THR A 10 6.23 -3.49 8.87
N ILE A 11 6.13 -4.82 8.91
CA ILE A 11 4.83 -5.50 8.98
C ILE A 11 4.09 -5.13 10.28
N GLU A 12 4.82 -5.04 11.38
CA GLU A 12 4.32 -4.70 12.70
C GLU A 12 3.76 -3.27 12.75
N GLU A 13 4.46 -2.32 12.12
CA GLU A 13 3.98 -0.96 11.95
C GLU A 13 2.72 -0.92 11.08
N ALA A 14 2.75 -1.59 9.93
CA ALA A 14 1.60 -1.66 9.04
C ALA A 14 0.36 -2.22 9.75
N ARG A 15 0.53 -3.24 10.60
CA ARG A 15 -0.55 -3.84 11.39
C ARG A 15 -1.31 -2.84 12.26
N THR A 16 -0.66 -1.76 12.70
CA THR A 16 -1.31 -0.73 13.53
C THR A 16 -2.37 0.05 12.77
N TRP A 17 -2.24 0.19 11.45
CA TRP A 17 -3.21 0.91 10.61
C TRP A 17 -4.48 0.11 10.31
N TYR A 18 -4.50 -1.19 10.63
CA TYR A 18 -5.63 -2.08 10.37
C TYR A 18 -6.35 -2.52 11.66
N GLN A 19 -6.09 -1.86 12.80
CA GLN A 19 -6.65 -2.27 14.11
C GLN A 19 -8.15 -2.01 14.26
N ASP A 20 -8.71 -1.04 13.52
CA ASP A 20 -10.14 -0.69 13.57
C ASP A 20 -10.98 -1.48 12.53
N ALA A 21 -10.33 -2.23 11.65
CA ALA A 21 -10.97 -3.14 10.70
C ALA A 21 -10.95 -4.55 11.33
N ASP A 22 -12.05 -5.30 11.23
CA ASP A 22 -12.34 -6.52 12.01
C ASP A 22 -11.07 -7.37 12.31
N PRO A 23 -10.68 -7.55 13.60
CA PRO A 23 -9.32 -7.90 14.04
C PRO A 23 -8.75 -9.24 13.56
N VAL A 24 -9.50 -10.02 12.79
CA VAL A 24 -9.16 -11.38 12.38
C VAL A 24 -9.03 -11.53 10.86
N HIS A 25 -9.53 -10.59 10.04
CA HIS A 25 -9.66 -10.87 8.60
C HIS A 25 -8.92 -9.90 7.66
N ASP A 26 -8.71 -8.63 8.03
CA ASP A 26 -8.21 -7.64 7.06
C ASP A 26 -6.67 -7.62 6.96
N PHE A 27 -5.94 -7.71 8.07
CA PHE A 27 -4.47 -7.69 7.99
C PHE A 27 -3.88 -9.00 7.41
N ASP A 28 -4.54 -10.13 7.64
CA ASP A 28 -4.13 -11.40 7.03
C ASP A 28 -4.25 -11.37 5.50
N HIS A 29 -5.21 -10.61 4.96
CA HIS A 29 -5.28 -10.33 3.52
C HIS A 29 -4.04 -9.56 3.05
N VAL A 30 -3.69 -8.47 3.73
CA VAL A 30 -2.50 -7.65 3.42
C VAL A 30 -1.23 -8.48 3.43
N LEU A 31 -1.04 -9.35 4.42
CA LEU A 31 0.12 -10.24 4.50
C LEU A 31 0.21 -11.23 3.35
N ARG A 32 -0.93 -11.78 2.88
CA ARG A 32 -0.94 -12.66 1.70
C ARG A 32 -0.55 -11.89 0.44
N VAL A 33 -1.10 -10.69 0.24
CA VAL A 33 -0.77 -9.81 -0.89
C VAL A 33 0.71 -9.44 -0.86
N TYR A 34 1.23 -9.02 0.29
CA TYR A 34 2.64 -8.69 0.48
C TYR A 34 3.57 -9.83 0.04
N ARG A 35 3.33 -11.06 0.50
CA ARG A 35 4.18 -12.22 0.17
C ARG A 35 4.13 -12.59 -1.31
N ILE A 36 2.98 -12.42 -1.96
CA ILE A 36 2.84 -12.68 -3.40
C ILE A 36 3.54 -11.58 -4.19
N ALA A 37 3.30 -10.31 -3.86
CA ALA A 37 3.89 -9.15 -4.52
C ALA A 37 5.42 -9.16 -4.41
N GLU A 38 5.97 -9.53 -3.26
CA GLU A 38 7.42 -9.68 -3.06
C GLU A 38 8.00 -10.76 -3.98
N ARG A 39 7.36 -11.93 -4.08
CA ARG A 39 7.82 -13.01 -4.97
C ARG A 39 7.79 -12.60 -6.44
N LEU A 40 6.74 -11.90 -6.86
CA LEU A 40 6.61 -11.38 -8.23
C LEU A 40 7.66 -10.31 -8.50
N ALA A 41 7.90 -9.39 -7.55
CA ALA A 41 8.92 -8.36 -7.71
C ALA A 41 10.33 -8.94 -7.89
N VAL A 42 10.68 -9.99 -7.15
CA VAL A 42 11.95 -10.72 -7.34
C VAL A 42 12.02 -11.33 -8.75
N ALA A 43 10.94 -11.99 -9.19
CA ALA A 43 10.91 -12.65 -10.49
C ALA A 43 11.00 -11.67 -11.67
N GLU A 44 10.37 -10.50 -11.55
CA GLU A 44 10.29 -9.47 -12.60
C GLU A 44 11.43 -8.42 -12.50
N GLY A 45 12.28 -8.49 -11.47
CA GLY A 45 13.33 -7.50 -11.23
C GLY A 45 12.79 -6.12 -10.84
N ALA A 46 11.60 -6.06 -10.24
CA ALA A 46 11.00 -4.82 -9.77
C ALA A 46 11.67 -4.32 -8.48
N ASP A 47 11.53 -3.02 -8.20
CA ASP A 47 12.03 -2.43 -6.97
C ASP A 47 11.27 -2.96 -5.75
N LEU A 48 11.94 -3.79 -4.95
CA LEU A 48 11.34 -4.46 -3.80
C LEU A 48 10.84 -3.50 -2.74
N GLU A 49 11.51 -2.38 -2.52
CA GLU A 49 11.09 -1.44 -1.48
C GLU A 49 9.77 -0.76 -1.88
N ILE A 50 9.65 -0.36 -3.15
CA ILE A 50 8.42 0.22 -3.70
C ILE A 50 7.28 -0.79 -3.61
N VAL A 51 7.51 -2.03 -4.05
CA VAL A 51 6.47 -3.07 -4.07
C VAL A 51 6.02 -3.44 -2.65
N ARG A 52 6.97 -3.58 -1.71
CA ARG A 52 6.66 -3.87 -0.31
C ARG A 52 5.86 -2.75 0.35
N ALA A 53 6.29 -1.49 0.16
CA ALA A 53 5.58 -0.33 0.70
C ALA A 53 4.16 -0.23 0.12
N ALA A 54 4.01 -0.37 -1.21
CA ALA A 54 2.71 -0.37 -1.86
C ALA A 54 1.81 -1.49 -1.33
N ALA A 55 2.31 -2.71 -1.18
CA ALA A 55 1.52 -3.84 -0.69
C ALA A 55 1.07 -3.67 0.77
N LEU A 56 1.88 -3.08 1.65
CA LEU A 56 1.50 -2.86 3.05
C LEU A 56 0.49 -1.71 3.22
N LEU A 57 0.53 -0.71 2.34
CA LEU A 57 -0.28 0.50 2.42
C LEU A 57 -1.51 0.49 1.51
N HIS A 58 -1.68 -0.48 0.61
CA HIS A 58 -2.71 -0.39 -0.44
C HIS A 58 -4.15 -0.28 0.07
N ASP A 59 -4.41 -0.79 1.27
CA ASP A 59 -5.75 -0.93 1.86
C ASP A 59 -5.82 -0.32 3.27
N SER A 60 -4.89 0.58 3.60
CA SER A 60 -4.73 1.11 4.97
C SER A 60 -5.82 2.08 5.40
N VAL A 61 -6.62 2.61 4.46
CA VAL A 61 -7.72 3.55 4.75
C VAL A 61 -8.96 3.21 3.92
N GLY A 62 -10.11 3.04 4.59
CA GLY A 62 -11.44 2.99 3.93
C GLY A 62 -11.96 1.61 3.53
N SER A 63 -11.36 0.54 4.05
CA SER A 63 -11.65 -0.85 3.62
C SER A 63 -12.68 -1.57 4.50
N ALA A 64 -13.16 -0.90 5.55
CA ALA A 64 -14.15 -1.44 6.47
C ALA A 64 -15.42 -1.91 5.70
N PRO A 65 -15.91 -3.14 5.94
CA PRO A 65 -17.01 -3.74 5.18
C PRO A 65 -18.39 -3.09 5.37
N GLY A 66 -18.48 -1.95 6.08
CA GLY A 66 -19.71 -1.17 6.30
C GLY A 66 -19.81 0.15 5.54
N GLY A 67 -18.81 0.53 4.74
CA GLY A 67 -18.83 1.77 3.96
C GLY A 67 -19.77 1.68 2.76
N GLU A 68 -20.71 2.64 2.63
CA GLU A 68 -21.55 2.79 1.44
C GLU A 68 -20.70 2.80 0.16
N GLY A 69 -21.22 2.32 -0.97
CA GLY A 69 -20.46 2.03 -2.19
C GLY A 69 -19.59 3.16 -2.77
N SER A 70 -19.75 4.42 -2.32
CA SER A 70 -18.85 5.55 -2.60
C SER A 70 -17.56 5.50 -1.76
N ALA A 71 -17.62 5.15 -0.48
CA ALA A 71 -16.45 5.04 0.39
C ALA A 71 -15.47 3.96 -0.11
N ARG A 72 -16.02 2.84 -0.61
CA ARG A 72 -15.23 1.79 -1.27
C ARG A 72 -14.78 2.16 -2.68
N ALA A 73 -15.33 3.21 -3.28
CA ALA A 73 -14.81 3.74 -4.54
C ALA A 73 -13.61 4.67 -4.32
N GLU A 74 -13.44 5.26 -3.13
CA GLU A 74 -12.43 6.29 -2.83
C GLU A 74 -11.26 5.79 -1.95
N HIS A 75 -11.35 4.58 -1.37
CA HIS A 75 -10.32 4.04 -0.48
C HIS A 75 -8.90 4.01 -1.09
N HIS A 76 -8.77 3.75 -2.40
CA HIS A 76 -7.48 3.71 -3.07
C HIS A 76 -6.84 5.10 -3.20
N ILE A 77 -7.65 6.17 -3.25
CA ILE A 77 -7.17 7.56 -3.21
C ILE A 77 -6.71 7.89 -1.80
N ALA A 78 -7.56 7.60 -0.80
CA ALA A 78 -7.24 7.84 0.60
C ALA A 78 -6.00 7.05 1.08
N SER A 79 -5.88 5.78 0.68
CA SER A 79 -4.72 4.93 0.99
C SER A 79 -3.46 5.41 0.27
N ALA A 80 -3.57 5.94 -0.96
CA ALA A 80 -2.43 6.54 -1.66
C ALA A 80 -1.99 7.86 -1.03
N GLU A 81 -2.91 8.70 -0.56
CA GLU A 81 -2.58 9.93 0.16
C GLU A 81 -1.89 9.61 1.48
N PHE A 82 -2.46 8.70 2.27
CA PHE A 82 -1.86 8.21 3.52
C PHE A 82 -0.46 7.61 3.31
N ALA A 83 -0.27 6.82 2.26
CA ALA A 83 1.04 6.31 1.86
C ALA A 83 2.05 7.43 1.62
N GLY A 84 1.61 8.54 1.01
CA GLY A 84 2.44 9.71 0.79
C GLY A 84 2.91 10.35 2.09
N GLU A 85 2.00 10.51 3.05
CA GLU A 85 2.29 11.09 4.36
C GLU A 85 3.28 10.22 5.15
N VAL A 86 3.02 8.91 5.25
CA VAL A 86 3.88 7.95 5.95
C VAL A 86 5.29 7.94 5.36
N LEU A 87 5.41 7.85 4.04
CA LEU A 87 6.71 7.76 3.39
C LEU A 87 7.49 9.08 3.44
N THR A 88 6.80 10.22 3.39
CA THR A 88 7.42 11.54 3.59
C THR A 88 8.03 11.63 4.99
N GLN A 89 7.29 11.20 6.02
CA GLN A 89 7.79 11.18 7.41
C GLN A 89 9.00 10.25 7.58
N LYS A 90 9.05 9.16 6.81
CA LYS A 90 10.19 8.21 6.76
C LYS A 90 11.36 8.67 5.87
N GLY A 91 11.29 9.89 5.33
CA GLY A 91 12.38 10.48 4.55
C GLY A 91 12.55 9.91 3.15
N TRP A 92 11.49 9.30 2.58
CA TRP A 92 11.55 8.79 1.21
C TRP A 92 11.61 9.93 0.19
N PRO A 93 12.36 9.77 -0.91
CA PRO A 93 12.41 10.76 -1.97
C PRO A 93 11.09 10.77 -2.75
N GLU A 94 10.72 11.94 -3.25
CA GLU A 94 9.40 12.21 -3.84
C GLU A 94 9.09 11.32 -5.06
N ASP A 95 10.09 10.94 -5.85
CA ASP A 95 9.95 10.02 -6.98
C ASP A 95 9.53 8.61 -6.53
N ARG A 96 10.13 8.08 -5.46
CA ARG A 96 9.74 6.78 -4.89
C ARG A 96 8.36 6.84 -4.24
N ILE A 97 8.04 7.94 -3.57
CA ILE A 97 6.70 8.17 -3.02
C ILE A 97 5.65 8.14 -4.14
N ARG A 98 5.88 8.89 -5.23
CA ARG A 98 4.98 8.89 -6.39
C ARG A 98 4.81 7.51 -7.00
N ALA A 99 5.88 6.72 -7.09
CA ALA A 99 5.81 5.34 -7.57
C ALA A 99 4.93 4.46 -6.68
N VAL A 100 5.10 4.51 -5.35
CA VAL A 100 4.25 3.79 -4.40
C VAL A 100 2.79 4.21 -4.53
N GLN A 101 2.52 5.52 -4.55
CA GLN A 101 1.15 6.02 -4.70
C GLN A 101 0.52 5.60 -6.04
N HIS A 102 1.30 5.52 -7.12
CA HIS A 102 0.83 5.04 -8.41
C HIS A 102 0.40 3.57 -8.33
N CYS A 103 1.22 2.71 -7.72
CA CYS A 103 0.87 1.31 -7.48
C CYS A 103 -0.42 1.18 -6.66
N ILE A 104 -0.57 1.99 -5.60
CA ILE A 104 -1.78 1.97 -4.76
C ILE A 104 -2.99 2.49 -5.53
N ARG A 105 -2.89 3.53 -6.36
CA ARG A 105 -4.05 3.98 -7.15
C ARG A 105 -4.49 2.95 -8.20
N GLY A 106 -3.54 2.20 -8.75
CA GLY A 106 -3.78 1.22 -9.82
C GLY A 106 -4.26 -0.17 -9.35
N HIS A 107 -4.22 -0.48 -8.04
CA HIS A 107 -4.48 -1.85 -7.58
C HIS A 107 -5.95 -2.29 -7.70
N ARG A 108 -6.88 -1.36 -7.90
CA ARG A 108 -8.29 -1.67 -8.10
C ARG A 108 -8.58 -1.97 -9.57
N PHE A 109 -8.78 -3.24 -9.89
CA PHE A 109 -9.38 -3.63 -11.17
C PHE A 109 -10.86 -3.19 -11.22
N ARG A 110 -11.15 -2.03 -11.83
CA ARG A 110 -12.47 -1.80 -12.46
C ARG A 110 -12.41 -2.56 -13.78
N GLY A 111 -13.18 -3.64 -13.90
CA GLY A 111 -13.41 -4.28 -15.19
C GLY A 111 -14.11 -3.28 -16.13
N LYS A 112 -13.34 -2.43 -16.78
CA LYS A 112 -13.63 -1.77 -18.04
C LYS A 112 -12.29 -1.49 -18.69
N GLU A 113 -12.01 -2.30 -19.70
CA GLU A 113 -11.10 -1.96 -20.78
C GLU A 113 -11.56 -0.61 -21.34
N ASP A 114 -10.85 0.47 -21.03
CA ASP A 114 -10.93 1.66 -21.87
C ASP A 114 -9.92 1.46 -23.01
N LYS A 115 -10.48 1.10 -24.17
CA LYS A 115 -9.81 1.03 -25.47
C LYS A 115 -9.42 2.41 -25.98
#